data_AF-Q93Z85-F1
#
_entry.id   AF-Q93Z85-F1
#
_cell.length_a   1.000
_cell.length_b   1.000
_cell.length_c   1.000
_cell.angle_alpha   90.00
_cell.angle_beta   90.00
_cell.angle_gamma   90.00
#
_symmetry.space_group_name_H-M   'P 1'
#
loop_
_entity.id
_entity.type
_entity.pdbx_description
1 polymer ?
#
loop_
_entity_poly.entity_id
_entity_poly.type
_entity_poly.pdbx_seq_one_letter_code
_entity_poly.pdbx_strand_id
1 'polypeptide(L)'
;MHIDYDNYDGHRHVVRIVENSPLHSWFKDSLDGENMEILVNSYHHQGVKRLAQRFVPMAFAADGLMEGFYDPDAYNPEEGKFIMGLQFHPERMRQHDLDEFDYPGCPAAYQEFAKAVIAYQKKLNSSLSVPKTLKLDSEMENKRKMLVRSFSLAKYMYVRGAPGKNPSKESELEVGAEFLESNTALSAEQEMRLKEMGATVRNGGSYMKKLKVDEDKQRMARNMMKKMNIEQLSELMAFYHLMGNICGEVLDRKLQGNVNECLRDL
;
A
#
# COMPACT_ATOMS: atom_id res chain seq x y z
N MET A 1 -33.69 -21.80 11.68
CA MET A 1 -33.59 -20.56 10.88
C MET A 1 -33.44 -19.41 11.85
N HIS A 2 -32.40 -18.60 11.77
CA HIS A 2 -32.16 -17.47 12.69
C HIS A 2 -31.48 -16.30 11.95
N ILE A 3 -32.11 -15.85 10.87
CA ILE A 3 -31.90 -14.49 10.37
C ILE A 3 -33.29 -13.86 10.42
N ASP A 4 -33.44 -12.89 11.30
CA ASP A 4 -34.55 -11.95 11.28
C ASP A 4 -34.13 -10.79 10.37
N TYR A 5 -34.68 -10.75 9.17
CA TYR A 5 -34.39 -9.69 8.20
C TYR A 5 -34.97 -8.35 8.61
N ASP A 6 -35.95 -8.33 9.54
CA ASP A 6 -36.60 -7.11 10.01
C ASP A 6 -35.79 -6.44 11.14
N ASN A 7 -34.89 -7.18 11.78
CA ASN A 7 -33.98 -6.69 12.81
C ASN A 7 -32.53 -7.15 12.58
N TYR A 8 -32.12 -7.15 11.31
CA TYR A 8 -30.76 -7.53 10.92
C TYR A 8 -29.73 -6.69 11.66
N ASP A 9 -30.06 -5.40 11.89
CA ASP A 9 -29.20 -4.46 12.57
C ASP A 9 -29.41 -4.33 14.08
N GLY A 10 -30.10 -5.27 14.74
CA GLY A 10 -30.38 -5.17 16.17
C GLY A 10 -29.24 -5.60 17.09
N HIS A 11 -28.31 -6.44 16.63
CA HIS A 11 -27.26 -6.95 17.52
C HIS A 11 -26.25 -5.85 17.84
N ARG A 12 -26.15 -5.57 19.14
CA ARG A 12 -25.34 -4.50 19.69
C ARG A 12 -24.57 -5.02 20.90
N HIS A 13 -23.33 -4.58 21.09
CA HIS A 13 -22.54 -4.88 22.28
C HIS A 13 -21.78 -3.64 22.74
N VAL A 14 -21.36 -3.66 24.01
CA VAL A 14 -20.61 -2.56 24.60
C VAL A 14 -19.14 -2.69 24.23
N VAL A 15 -18.54 -1.59 23.78
CA VAL A 15 -17.10 -1.45 23.59
C VAL A 15 -16.55 -0.35 24.46
N ARG A 16 -15.42 -0.64 25.10
CA ARG A 16 -14.63 0.32 25.83
C ARG A 16 -13.60 0.97 24.91
N ILE A 17 -13.69 2.28 24.77
CA ILE A 17 -12.77 3.12 24.02
C ILE A 17 -11.48 3.35 24.83
N VAL A 18 -10.35 3.31 24.14
CA VAL A 18 -9.04 3.62 24.70
C VAL A 18 -8.84 5.14 24.66
N GLU A 19 -8.56 5.74 25.81
CA GLU A 19 -8.27 7.17 25.94
C GLU A 19 -7.11 7.60 25.03
N ASN A 20 -7.11 8.88 24.65
CA ASN A 20 -6.11 9.51 23.77
C ASN A 20 -5.93 8.84 22.39
N SER A 21 -6.83 7.93 22.00
CA SER A 21 -6.90 7.40 20.65
C SER A 21 -7.71 8.33 19.72
N PRO A 22 -7.57 8.17 18.38
CA PRO A 22 -8.47 8.84 17.43
C PRO A 22 -9.95 8.59 17.75
N LEU A 23 -10.31 7.34 18.07
CA LEU A 23 -11.68 6.97 18.37
C LEU A 23 -12.23 7.69 19.62
N HIS A 24 -11.39 7.89 20.65
CA HIS A 24 -11.74 8.71 21.80
C HIS A 24 -12.09 10.15 21.41
N SER A 25 -11.33 10.76 20.50
CA SER A 25 -11.63 12.12 20.03
C SER A 25 -12.95 12.19 19.25
N TRP A 26 -13.27 11.15 18.47
CA TRP A 26 -14.48 11.09 17.65
C TRP A 26 -15.75 10.95 18.48
N PHE A 27 -15.70 10.15 19.54
CA PHE A 27 -16.86 9.86 20.39
C PHE A 27 -16.88 10.68 21.68
N LYS A 28 -16.02 11.69 21.83
CA LYS A 28 -15.88 12.47 23.06
C LYS A 28 -17.20 13.00 23.61
N ASP A 29 -18.07 13.50 22.74
CA ASP A 29 -19.38 14.06 23.13
C ASP A 29 -20.43 12.99 23.45
N SER A 30 -20.13 11.73 23.18
CA SER A 30 -20.96 10.55 23.48
C SER A 30 -20.49 9.81 24.75
N LEU A 31 -19.41 10.28 25.37
CA LEU A 31 -18.82 9.68 26.57
C LEU A 31 -19.15 10.55 27.79
N ASP A 32 -19.48 9.92 28.90
CA ASP A 32 -19.87 10.59 30.15
C ASP A 32 -18.68 10.93 31.07
N GLY A 33 -17.45 10.76 30.58
CA GLY A 33 -16.19 11.09 31.26
C GLY A 33 -15.76 10.10 32.35
N GLU A 34 -16.70 9.37 32.95
CA GLU A 34 -16.43 8.28 33.91
C GLU A 34 -16.41 6.91 33.22
N ASN A 35 -17.25 6.71 32.19
CA ASN A 35 -17.36 5.49 31.42
C ASN A 35 -16.91 5.75 29.97
N MET A 36 -15.79 5.13 29.60
CA MET A 36 -15.26 5.17 28.24
C MET A 36 -15.96 4.15 27.35
N GLU A 37 -17.29 4.07 27.39
CA GLU A 37 -18.07 2.99 26.76
C GLU A 37 -19.11 3.52 25.77
N ILE A 38 -19.26 2.82 24.64
CA ILE A 38 -20.34 3.05 23.67
C ILE A 38 -20.95 1.71 23.23
N LEU A 39 -22.17 1.76 22.69
CA LEU A 39 -22.85 0.58 22.17
C LEU A 39 -22.68 0.52 20.65
N VAL A 40 -22.04 -0.52 20.12
CA VAL A 40 -21.75 -0.67 18.69
C VAL A 40 -22.42 -1.91 18.10
N ASN A 41 -22.56 -1.93 16.78
CA ASN A 41 -23.06 -3.08 16.05
C ASN A 41 -21.99 -4.16 15.84
N SER A 42 -22.40 -5.38 15.52
CA SER A 42 -21.48 -6.52 15.49
C SER A 42 -21.86 -7.54 14.42
N TYR A 43 -21.06 -7.61 13.35
CA TYR A 43 -21.25 -8.52 12.20
C TYR A 43 -19.96 -9.22 11.79
N HIS A 44 -19.32 -9.91 12.72
CA HIS A 44 -18.08 -10.62 12.42
C HIS A 44 -18.03 -11.94 13.19
N HIS A 45 -17.51 -12.95 12.52
CA HIS A 45 -17.24 -14.27 13.10
C HIS A 45 -15.73 -14.49 13.28
N GLN A 46 -14.94 -13.49 12.93
CA GLN A 46 -13.48 -13.45 13.07
C GLN A 46 -13.12 -12.15 13.80
N GLY A 47 -11.94 -12.13 14.41
CA GLY A 47 -11.42 -10.94 15.05
C GLY A 47 -9.92 -11.03 15.25
N VAL A 48 -9.31 -9.91 15.65
CA VAL A 48 -7.86 -9.80 15.78
C VAL A 48 -7.37 -10.56 17.02
N LYS A 49 -6.70 -11.69 16.81
CA LYS A 49 -6.09 -12.48 17.91
C LYS A 49 -4.80 -11.86 18.44
N ARG A 50 -3.95 -11.33 17.55
CA ARG A 50 -2.68 -10.68 17.90
C ARG A 50 -2.44 -9.53 16.94
N LEU A 51 -2.46 -8.32 17.48
CA LEU A 51 -2.18 -7.11 16.73
C LEU A 51 -0.67 -7.02 16.42
N ALA A 52 -0.32 -6.53 15.23
CA ALA A 52 1.07 -6.31 14.88
C ALA A 52 1.66 -5.16 15.71
N GLN A 53 2.95 -5.23 16.04
CA GLN A 53 3.61 -4.32 16.99
C GLN A 53 3.49 -2.82 16.60
N ARG A 54 3.36 -2.55 15.31
CA ARG A 54 3.22 -1.20 14.77
C ARG A 54 1.88 -0.53 15.09
N PHE A 55 0.83 -1.31 15.34
CA PHE A 55 -0.49 -0.75 15.58
C PHE A 55 -0.79 -0.62 17.07
N VAL A 56 -1.63 0.36 17.40
CA VAL A 56 -2.12 0.63 18.75
C VAL A 56 -3.63 0.41 18.79
N PRO A 57 -4.18 -0.29 19.79
CA PRO A 57 -5.63 -0.49 19.92
C PRO A 57 -6.37 0.81 20.23
N MET A 58 -7.61 0.92 19.74
CA MET A 58 -8.52 2.04 19.99
C MET A 58 -9.77 1.66 20.78
N ALA A 59 -10.19 0.38 20.73
CA ALA A 59 -11.37 -0.11 21.44
C ALA A 59 -11.27 -1.61 21.73
N PHE A 60 -11.95 -2.03 22.80
CA PHE A 60 -12.08 -3.42 23.20
C PHE A 60 -13.54 -3.75 23.58
N ALA A 61 -14.03 -4.91 23.18
CA ALA A 61 -15.25 -5.49 23.73
C ALA A 61 -15.01 -6.02 25.16
N ALA A 62 -16.10 -6.35 25.87
CA ALA A 62 -16.05 -6.84 27.25
C ALA A 62 -15.26 -8.16 27.43
N ASP A 63 -15.17 -8.98 26.38
CA ASP A 63 -14.39 -10.22 26.36
C ASP A 63 -12.89 -10.01 26.02
N GLY A 64 -12.49 -8.76 25.80
CA GLY A 64 -11.13 -8.38 25.42
C GLY A 64 -10.85 -8.45 23.92
N LEU A 65 -11.85 -8.77 23.08
CA LEU A 65 -11.70 -8.68 21.63
C LEU A 65 -11.43 -7.24 21.20
N MET A 66 -10.47 -7.06 20.30
CA MET A 66 -10.13 -5.74 19.78
C MET A 66 -11.13 -5.30 18.72
N GLU A 67 -11.72 -4.13 18.94
CA GLU A 67 -12.79 -3.58 18.09
C GLU A 67 -12.31 -2.41 17.22
N GLY A 68 -11.08 -1.93 17.46
CA GLY A 68 -10.44 -0.95 16.60
C GLY A 68 -8.94 -0.80 16.88
N PHE A 69 -8.19 -0.36 15.89
CA PHE A 69 -6.75 -0.05 15.98
C PHE A 69 -6.34 1.04 14.99
N TYR A 70 -5.20 1.68 15.22
CA TYR A 70 -4.60 2.64 14.31
C TYR A 70 -3.07 2.54 14.28
N ASP A 71 -2.45 3.12 13.26
CA ASP A 71 -0.99 3.27 13.18
C ASP A 71 -0.61 4.68 13.64
N PRO A 72 0.04 4.86 14.81
CA PRO A 72 0.42 6.19 15.30
C PRO A 72 1.39 6.93 14.38
N ASP A 73 2.23 6.21 13.63
CA ASP A 73 3.21 6.83 12.71
C ASP A 73 2.59 7.19 11.35
N ALA A 74 1.39 6.65 11.06
CA ALA A 74 0.65 6.88 9.82
C ALA A 74 -0.77 7.41 10.05
N TYR A 75 -1.02 8.03 11.21
CA TYR A 75 -2.27 8.72 11.51
C TYR A 75 -2.00 10.22 11.66
N ASN A 76 -2.11 10.94 10.54
CA ASN A 76 -2.14 12.40 10.49
C ASN A 76 -2.96 12.83 9.26
N PRO A 77 -4.29 12.99 9.42
CA PRO A 77 -5.18 13.38 8.33
C PRO A 77 -4.78 14.69 7.64
N GLU A 78 -4.20 15.65 8.36
CA GLU A 78 -3.74 16.93 7.78
C GLU A 78 -2.55 16.75 6.83
N GLU A 79 -1.71 15.73 7.06
CA GLU A 79 -0.58 15.39 6.20
C GLU A 79 -0.91 14.34 5.13
N GLY A 80 -2.16 13.90 5.08
CA GLY A 80 -2.59 12.83 4.17
C GLY A 80 -2.14 11.44 4.58
N LYS A 81 -1.93 11.20 5.87
CA LYS A 81 -1.64 9.89 6.46
C LYS A 81 -2.87 9.39 7.21
N PHE A 82 -3.39 8.22 6.86
CA PHE A 82 -4.54 7.65 7.54
C PHE A 82 -4.54 6.13 7.47
N ILE A 83 -4.18 5.48 8.57
CA ILE A 83 -4.28 4.02 8.73
C ILE A 83 -4.97 3.71 10.05
N MET A 84 -6.11 3.06 9.95
CA MET A 84 -6.90 2.54 11.06
C MET A 84 -7.73 1.33 10.60
N GLY A 85 -8.18 0.52 11.55
CA GLY A 85 -9.21 -0.50 11.36
C GLY A 85 -10.26 -0.40 12.46
N LEU A 86 -11.52 -0.56 12.09
CA LEU A 86 -12.65 -0.75 13.00
C LEU A 86 -13.30 -2.09 12.65
N GLN A 87 -13.71 -2.83 13.68
CA GLN A 87 -14.32 -4.14 13.53
C GLN A 87 -15.86 -4.04 13.49
N PHE A 88 -16.43 -3.08 14.22
CA PHE A 88 -17.82 -2.65 14.05
C PHE A 88 -18.00 -1.78 12.79
N HIS A 89 -19.26 -1.52 12.45
CA HIS A 89 -19.71 -0.89 11.20
C HIS A 89 -20.37 0.47 11.43
N PRO A 90 -19.61 1.57 11.60
CA PRO A 90 -20.18 2.89 11.86
C PRO A 90 -21.11 3.40 10.74
N GLU A 91 -21.02 2.87 9.52
CA GLU A 91 -21.91 3.22 8.41
C GLU A 91 -23.36 2.75 8.63
N ARG A 92 -23.54 1.72 9.47
CA ARG A 92 -24.82 1.11 9.83
C ARG A 92 -25.33 1.50 11.21
N MET A 93 -24.62 2.36 11.92
CA MET A 93 -25.05 2.88 13.23
C MET A 93 -25.94 4.10 13.02
N ARG A 94 -27.15 3.85 12.51
CA ARG A 94 -28.13 4.85 12.09
C ARG A 94 -29.51 4.52 12.65
N GLN A 95 -30.29 5.56 12.89
CA GLN A 95 -31.67 5.43 13.31
C GLN A 95 -32.55 4.99 12.13
N HIS A 96 -33.52 4.11 12.38
CA HIS A 96 -34.29 3.45 11.32
C HIS A 96 -35.16 4.41 10.50
N ASP A 97 -35.58 5.54 11.10
CA ASP A 97 -36.56 6.47 10.55
C ASP A 97 -35.99 7.87 10.25
N LEU A 98 -34.78 8.15 10.71
CA LEU A 98 -34.08 9.41 10.54
C LEU A 98 -32.74 9.09 9.89
N ASP A 99 -32.32 9.81 8.84
CA ASP A 99 -30.99 9.66 8.22
C ASP A 99 -29.87 10.22 9.13
N GLU A 100 -30.01 9.99 10.43
CA GLU A 100 -29.18 10.43 11.53
C GLU A 100 -28.42 9.23 12.09
N PHE A 101 -27.18 9.47 12.49
CA PHE A 101 -26.35 8.45 13.12
C PHE A 101 -26.73 8.26 14.60
N ASP A 102 -26.50 7.06 15.14
CA ASP A 102 -26.70 6.73 16.56
C ASP A 102 -25.86 7.63 17.46
N TYR A 103 -24.66 8.01 17.00
CA TYR A 103 -23.74 8.91 17.69
C TYR A 103 -23.19 10.00 16.75
N PRO A 104 -22.93 11.21 17.25
CA PRO A 104 -22.25 12.27 16.48
C PRO A 104 -20.84 11.85 16.02
N GLY A 105 -20.21 10.88 16.69
CA GLY A 105 -18.90 10.35 16.33
C GLY A 105 -18.88 9.35 15.17
N CYS A 106 -20.01 8.72 14.82
CA CYS A 106 -20.09 7.76 13.71
C CYS A 106 -19.55 8.29 12.36
N PRO A 107 -19.85 9.52 11.91
CA PRO A 107 -19.32 10.04 10.65
C PRO A 107 -17.82 10.36 10.68
N ALA A 108 -17.18 10.45 11.85
CA ALA A 108 -15.82 10.98 11.99
C ALA A 108 -14.77 10.17 11.22
N ALA A 109 -14.88 8.84 11.21
CA ALA A 109 -13.96 7.97 10.48
C ALA A 109 -13.93 8.33 8.97
N TYR A 110 -15.08 8.62 8.37
CA TYR A 110 -15.20 9.01 6.97
C TYR A 110 -14.72 10.43 6.71
N GLN A 111 -14.99 11.34 7.65
CA GLN A 111 -14.54 12.73 7.57
C GLN A 111 -13.02 12.82 7.64
N GLU A 112 -12.39 12.12 8.58
CA GLU A 112 -10.93 12.07 8.72
C GLU A 112 -10.28 11.35 7.55
N PHE A 113 -10.89 10.27 7.04
CA PHE A 113 -10.43 9.63 5.81
C PHE A 113 -10.48 10.58 4.61
N ALA A 114 -11.60 11.27 4.38
CA ALA A 114 -11.76 12.21 3.28
C ALA A 114 -10.76 13.36 3.38
N LYS A 115 -10.57 13.90 4.58
CA LYS A 115 -9.56 14.91 4.89
C LYS A 115 -8.15 14.43 4.54
N ALA A 116 -7.79 13.22 4.93
CA ALA A 116 -6.51 12.61 4.57
C ALA A 116 -6.36 12.43 3.06
N VAL A 117 -7.39 11.97 2.35
CA VAL A 117 -7.36 11.84 0.89
C VAL A 117 -7.13 13.19 0.21
N ILE A 118 -7.82 14.24 0.65
CA ILE A 118 -7.67 15.59 0.10
C ILE A 118 -6.26 16.13 0.37
N ALA A 119 -5.74 15.97 1.59
CA ALA A 119 -4.38 16.38 1.94
C ALA A 119 -3.33 15.62 1.12
N TYR A 120 -3.49 14.32 0.97
CA TYR A 120 -2.61 13.48 0.17
C TYR A 120 -2.64 13.88 -1.32
N GLN A 121 -3.83 14.14 -1.87
CA GLN A 121 -3.99 14.63 -3.24
C GLN A 121 -3.28 15.96 -3.44
N LYS A 122 -3.44 16.92 -2.51
CA LYS A 122 -2.73 18.21 -2.55
C LYS A 122 -1.21 18.02 -2.53
N LYS A 123 -0.71 17.14 -1.64
CA LYS A 123 0.70 16.81 -1.55
C LYS A 123 1.23 16.23 -2.86
N LEU A 124 0.54 15.26 -3.44
CA LEU A 124 0.88 14.71 -4.76
C LEU A 124 0.90 15.80 -5.83
N ASN A 125 -0.10 16.67 -5.88
CA ASN A 125 -0.16 17.75 -6.86
C ASN A 125 0.97 18.78 -6.67
N SER A 126 1.39 19.07 -5.43
CA SER A 126 2.55 19.93 -5.14
C SER A 126 3.90 19.26 -5.42
N SER A 127 3.99 17.93 -5.27
CA SER A 127 5.19 17.17 -5.65
C SER A 127 5.26 16.92 -7.16
N LEU A 128 4.10 16.88 -7.83
CA LEU A 128 3.95 16.79 -9.29
C LEU A 128 3.97 18.16 -9.98
N SER A 129 3.96 19.28 -9.24
CA SER A 129 4.33 20.59 -9.78
C SER A 129 5.84 20.68 -9.98
N VAL A 130 6.36 19.74 -10.76
CA VAL A 130 7.51 19.98 -11.64
C VAL A 130 7.14 21.18 -12.52
N PRO A 131 8.07 22.11 -12.83
CA PRO A 131 7.79 23.25 -13.68
C PRO A 131 6.93 22.84 -14.88
N LYS A 132 5.85 23.62 -15.12
CA LYS A 132 5.02 23.47 -16.33
C LYS A 132 5.96 23.23 -17.51
N THR A 133 5.71 22.13 -18.22
CA THR A 133 6.51 21.55 -19.32
C THR A 133 7.84 20.89 -18.94
N LEU A 134 7.77 19.69 -18.33
CA LEU A 134 8.65 18.62 -18.84
C LEU A 134 8.18 18.34 -20.26
N LYS A 135 8.93 18.82 -21.27
CA LYS A 135 8.82 18.29 -22.63
C LYS A 135 9.24 16.82 -22.55
N LEU A 136 8.26 15.94 -22.34
CA LEU A 136 8.47 14.52 -22.59
C LEU A 136 8.87 14.43 -24.06
N ASP A 137 10.04 13.84 -24.31
CA ASP A 137 10.40 13.51 -25.67
C ASP A 137 9.27 12.67 -26.30
N SER A 138 9.12 12.78 -27.63
CA SER A 138 8.05 12.14 -28.40
C SER A 138 7.88 10.66 -28.02
N GLU A 139 9.00 9.98 -27.76
CA GLU A 139 9.02 8.58 -27.35
C GLU A 139 8.34 8.33 -25.98
N MET A 140 8.60 9.18 -25.00
CA MET A 140 8.07 9.01 -23.64
C MET A 140 6.58 9.31 -23.56
N GLU A 141 6.10 10.31 -24.32
CA GLU A 141 4.67 10.61 -24.40
C GLU A 141 3.90 9.50 -25.14
N ASN A 142 4.53 8.85 -26.13
CA ASN A 142 3.96 7.68 -26.79
C ASN A 142 3.85 6.48 -25.84
N LYS A 143 4.89 6.20 -25.04
CA LYS A 143 4.85 5.14 -24.01
C LYS A 143 3.74 5.37 -22.98
N ARG A 144 3.59 6.61 -22.50
CA ARG A 144 2.51 7.00 -21.58
C ARG A 144 1.13 6.75 -22.19
N LYS A 145 0.91 7.14 -23.44
CA LYS A 145 -0.38 6.94 -24.15
C LYS A 145 -0.72 5.46 -24.32
N MET A 146 0.28 4.62 -24.63
CA MET A 146 0.08 3.17 -24.73
C MET A 146 -0.34 2.55 -23.39
N LEU A 147 0.29 2.94 -22.29
CA LEU A 147 -0.06 2.46 -20.94
C LEU A 147 -1.49 2.84 -20.54
N VAL A 148 -1.90 4.10 -20.76
CA VAL A 148 -3.27 4.53 -20.43
C VAL A 148 -4.32 3.76 -21.23
N ARG A 149 -4.03 3.49 -22.52
CA ARG A 149 -4.90 2.69 -23.39
C ARG A 149 -5.02 1.25 -22.92
N SER A 150 -3.92 0.63 -22.51
CA SER A 150 -3.91 -0.77 -22.06
C SER A 150 -4.76 -0.98 -20.79
N PHE A 151 -4.63 -0.09 -19.80
CA PHE A 151 -5.47 -0.14 -18.58
C PHE A 151 -6.96 0.10 -18.90
N SER A 152 -7.26 1.02 -19.80
CA SER A 152 -8.64 1.29 -20.23
C SER A 152 -9.26 0.07 -20.91
N LEU A 153 -8.49 -0.63 -21.75
CA LEU A 153 -8.91 -1.86 -22.41
C LEU A 153 -9.13 -3.00 -21.41
N ALA A 154 -8.20 -3.20 -20.47
CA ALA A 154 -8.33 -4.22 -19.43
C ALA A 154 -9.58 -3.99 -18.56
N LYS A 155 -9.85 -2.75 -18.16
CA LYS A 155 -11.08 -2.37 -17.44
C LYS A 155 -12.33 -2.69 -18.26
N TYR A 156 -12.33 -2.36 -19.55
CA TYR A 156 -13.45 -2.65 -20.44
C TYR A 156 -13.73 -4.15 -20.54
N MET A 157 -12.69 -4.97 -20.70
CA MET A 157 -12.80 -6.43 -20.77
C MET A 157 -13.32 -7.04 -19.46
N TYR A 158 -12.87 -6.54 -18.31
CA TYR A 158 -13.31 -6.99 -17.00
C TYR A 158 -14.80 -6.68 -16.75
N VAL A 159 -15.23 -5.48 -17.12
CA VAL A 159 -16.62 -5.01 -16.87
C VAL A 159 -17.64 -5.63 -17.82
N ARG A 160 -17.29 -5.86 -19.10
CA ARG A 160 -18.28 -6.27 -20.12
C ARG A 160 -18.40 -7.76 -20.40
N GLY A 161 -17.49 -8.61 -19.92
CA GLY A 161 -17.59 -10.07 -20.09
C GLY A 161 -17.73 -10.56 -21.54
N ALA A 162 -16.60 -10.91 -22.17
CA ALA A 162 -16.45 -11.68 -23.44
C ALA A 162 -16.74 -10.94 -24.77
N PRO A 163 -16.63 -11.60 -25.95
CA PRO A 163 -15.50 -12.32 -26.57
C PRO A 163 -15.05 -11.65 -27.90
N GLY A 164 -13.91 -12.05 -28.46
CA GLY A 164 -13.43 -11.62 -29.79
C GLY A 164 -12.10 -10.85 -29.73
N LYS A 165 -10.98 -11.57 -29.85
CA LYS A 165 -9.63 -11.01 -29.80
C LYS A 165 -9.25 -10.37 -31.15
N ASN A 166 -8.99 -9.07 -31.15
CA ASN A 166 -8.25 -8.42 -32.24
C ASN A 166 -6.75 -8.49 -31.93
N PRO A 167 -5.90 -9.03 -32.83
CA PRO A 167 -4.45 -9.18 -32.60
C PRO A 167 -3.73 -7.86 -32.27
N SER A 168 -4.20 -6.73 -32.82
CA SER A 168 -3.61 -5.40 -32.58
C SER A 168 -3.77 -4.89 -31.15
N LYS A 169 -4.67 -5.49 -30.36
CA LYS A 169 -4.93 -5.10 -28.97
C LYS A 169 -4.14 -5.95 -27.97
N GLU A 170 -3.51 -7.04 -28.41
CA GLU A 170 -2.77 -7.97 -27.54
C GLU A 170 -1.40 -7.39 -27.16
N SER A 171 -0.73 -6.70 -28.09
CA SER A 171 0.54 -5.98 -27.81
C SER A 171 0.37 -4.78 -26.87
N GLU A 172 -0.78 -4.09 -26.92
CA GLU A 172 -1.08 -3.01 -25.97
C GLU A 172 -1.27 -3.56 -24.54
N LEU A 173 -1.90 -4.73 -24.40
CA LEU A 173 -2.07 -5.40 -23.10
C LEU A 173 -0.74 -5.86 -22.51
N GLU A 174 0.18 -6.34 -23.34
CA GLU A 174 1.53 -6.76 -22.94
C GLU A 174 2.32 -5.61 -22.29
N VAL A 175 2.22 -4.39 -22.84
CA VAL A 175 2.83 -3.18 -22.26
C VAL A 175 2.26 -2.85 -20.87
N GLY A 176 0.95 -3.05 -20.67
CA GLY A 176 0.31 -2.92 -19.35
C GLY A 176 0.74 -4.01 -18.38
N ALA A 177 0.94 -5.25 -18.87
CA ALA A 177 1.38 -6.38 -18.06
C ALA A 177 2.86 -6.24 -17.63
N GLU A 178 3.77 -5.88 -18.53
CA GLU A 178 5.17 -5.59 -18.21
C GLU A 178 5.32 -4.45 -17.19
N PHE A 179 4.45 -3.43 -17.26
CA PHE A 179 4.42 -2.35 -16.26
C PHE A 179 4.01 -2.86 -14.86
N LEU A 180 3.11 -3.83 -14.78
CA LEU A 180 2.75 -4.47 -13.51
C LEU A 180 3.88 -5.39 -13.01
N GLU A 181 4.50 -6.17 -13.91
CA GLU A 181 5.64 -7.03 -13.57
C GLU A 181 6.87 -6.23 -13.10
N SER A 182 7.15 -5.08 -13.72
CA SER A 182 8.27 -4.19 -13.33
C SER A 182 8.04 -3.49 -11.99
N ASN A 183 6.78 -3.30 -11.55
CA ASN A 183 6.45 -2.83 -10.21
C ASN A 183 6.48 -3.94 -9.13
N THR A 184 6.87 -5.17 -9.48
CA THR A 184 6.80 -6.33 -8.56
C THR A 184 8.07 -6.55 -7.71
N ALA A 185 9.07 -5.66 -7.80
CA ALA A 185 10.19 -5.68 -6.85
C ALA A 185 9.89 -4.75 -5.67
N LEU A 186 9.42 -5.32 -4.55
CA LEU A 186 9.33 -4.60 -3.29
C LEU A 186 10.75 -4.12 -2.90
N SER A 187 10.89 -2.83 -2.60
CA SER A 187 12.11 -2.31 -1.98
C SER A 187 12.30 -2.93 -0.59
N ALA A 188 13.53 -2.89 -0.07
CA ALA A 188 13.82 -3.34 1.30
C ALA A 188 12.95 -2.59 2.34
N GLU A 189 12.63 -1.33 2.07
CA GLU A 189 11.75 -0.50 2.90
C GLU A 189 10.29 -0.98 2.84
N GLN A 190 9.79 -1.35 1.65
CA GLN A 190 8.44 -1.92 1.49
C GLN A 190 8.33 -3.28 2.16
N GLU A 191 9.38 -4.10 2.13
CA GLU A 191 9.44 -5.39 2.82
C GLU A 191 9.43 -5.22 4.35
N MET A 192 10.23 -4.28 4.88
CA MET A 192 10.24 -3.94 6.30
C MET A 192 8.85 -3.49 6.76
N ARG A 193 8.21 -2.59 6.01
CA ARG A 193 6.83 -2.17 6.29
C ARG A 193 5.85 -3.35 6.30
N LEU A 194 5.90 -4.24 5.31
CA LEU A 194 4.99 -5.40 5.28
C LEU A 194 5.18 -6.35 6.47
N LYS A 195 6.43 -6.54 6.92
CA LYS A 195 6.75 -7.32 8.13
C LYS A 195 6.20 -6.66 9.39
N GLU A 196 6.37 -5.35 9.55
CA GLU A 196 5.81 -4.57 10.66
C GLU A 196 4.28 -4.61 10.70
N MET A 197 3.64 -4.65 9.53
CA MET A 197 2.19 -4.77 9.39
C MET A 197 1.65 -6.19 9.66
N GLY A 198 2.53 -7.16 9.95
CA GLY A 198 2.13 -8.54 10.16
C GLY A 198 1.61 -9.22 8.89
N ALA A 199 1.92 -8.69 7.70
CA ALA A 199 1.45 -9.24 6.44
C ALA A 199 2.12 -10.61 6.18
N THR A 200 1.36 -11.70 6.33
CA THR A 200 1.78 -13.00 5.80
C THR A 200 1.71 -12.96 4.28
N VAL A 201 2.86 -13.06 3.60
CA VAL A 201 2.92 -13.04 2.13
C VAL A 201 2.23 -14.28 1.57
N ARG A 202 0.95 -14.16 1.19
CA ARG A 202 0.27 -15.09 0.28
C ARG A 202 0.83 -14.92 -1.14
N ASN A 203 2.09 -15.32 -1.35
CA ASN A 203 2.72 -15.58 -2.67
C ASN A 203 4.23 -15.93 -2.55
N GLY A 204 4.63 -16.76 -1.60
CA GLY A 204 6.02 -17.24 -1.49
C GLY A 204 6.59 -17.87 -2.78
N GLY A 205 5.71 -18.32 -3.68
CA GLY A 205 6.08 -18.84 -5.00
C GLY A 205 6.74 -17.81 -5.92
N SER A 206 6.37 -16.53 -5.87
CA SER A 206 6.97 -15.49 -6.74
C SER A 206 8.41 -15.18 -6.33
N TYR A 207 8.68 -15.09 -5.02
CA TYR A 207 10.02 -14.94 -4.47
C TYR A 207 10.91 -16.16 -4.80
N MET A 208 10.40 -17.38 -4.61
CA MET A 208 11.10 -18.61 -5.00
C MET A 208 11.36 -18.69 -6.51
N LYS A 209 10.45 -18.17 -7.35
CA LYS A 209 10.63 -18.11 -8.80
C LYS A 209 11.75 -17.15 -9.18
N LYS A 210 11.89 -16.02 -8.48
CA LYS A 210 13.01 -15.06 -8.68
C LYS A 210 14.36 -15.66 -8.29
N LEU A 211 14.43 -16.35 -7.14
CA LEU A 211 15.65 -17.06 -6.73
C LEU A 211 16.07 -18.12 -7.75
N LYS A 212 15.12 -18.92 -8.25
CA LYS A 212 15.39 -19.90 -9.30
C LYS A 212 15.86 -19.28 -10.62
N VAL A 213 15.28 -18.16 -11.02
CA VAL A 213 15.71 -17.42 -12.23
C VAL A 213 17.14 -16.89 -12.07
N ASP A 214 17.53 -16.43 -10.88
CA ASP A 214 18.90 -15.97 -10.63
C ASP A 214 19.91 -17.14 -10.62
N GLU A 215 19.56 -18.26 -10.00
CA GLU A 215 20.36 -19.50 -10.04
C GLU A 215 20.53 -20.03 -11.48
N ASP A 216 19.49 -20.01 -12.29
CA ASP A 216 19.54 -20.45 -13.69
C ASP A 216 20.41 -19.52 -14.55
N LYS A 217 20.34 -18.20 -14.33
CA LYS A 217 21.21 -17.22 -14.99
C LYS A 217 22.67 -17.43 -14.61
N GLN A 218 22.95 -17.63 -13.32
CA GLN A 218 24.30 -17.94 -12.85
C GLN A 218 24.82 -19.27 -13.44
N ARG A 219 23.98 -20.30 -13.52
CA ARG A 219 24.34 -21.58 -14.13
C ARG A 219 24.66 -21.43 -15.62
N MET A 220 23.86 -20.68 -16.37
CA MET A 220 24.10 -20.40 -17.79
C MET A 220 25.41 -19.61 -18.00
N ALA A 221 25.64 -18.57 -17.19
CA ALA A 221 26.88 -17.80 -17.23
C ALA A 221 28.11 -18.68 -16.96
N ARG A 222 28.06 -19.55 -15.93
CA ARG A 222 29.14 -20.51 -15.62
C ARG A 222 29.38 -21.49 -16.77
N ASN A 223 28.33 -22.00 -17.40
CA ASN A 223 28.45 -22.92 -18.53
C ASN A 223 29.02 -22.23 -19.78
N MET A 224 28.71 -20.95 -20.00
CA MET A 224 29.29 -20.14 -21.06
C MET A 224 30.78 -19.87 -20.79
N MET A 225 31.13 -19.46 -19.57
CA MET A 225 32.51 -19.22 -19.15
C MET A 225 33.38 -20.48 -19.24
N LYS A 226 32.84 -21.67 -18.92
CA LYS A 226 33.55 -22.95 -19.09
C LYS A 226 33.90 -23.28 -20.56
N LYS A 227 33.19 -22.70 -21.53
CA LYS A 227 33.44 -22.91 -22.97
C LYS A 227 34.42 -21.90 -23.56
N MET A 228 34.76 -20.84 -22.82
CA MET A 228 35.72 -19.83 -23.24
C MET A 228 37.15 -20.36 -23.07
N ASN A 229 38.04 -19.95 -23.97
CA ASN A 229 39.47 -20.20 -23.76
C ASN A 229 40.04 -19.22 -22.71
N ILE A 230 41.29 -19.45 -22.30
CA ILE A 230 41.93 -18.68 -21.21
C ILE A 230 42.02 -17.19 -21.55
N GLU A 231 42.34 -16.83 -22.80
CA GLU A 231 42.44 -15.43 -23.25
C GLU A 231 41.09 -14.72 -23.18
N GLN A 232 40.02 -15.34 -23.70
CA GLN A 232 38.66 -14.83 -23.66
C GLN A 232 38.15 -14.66 -22.22
N LEU A 233 38.46 -15.62 -21.34
CA LEU A 233 38.09 -15.54 -19.93
C LEU A 233 38.82 -14.39 -19.23
N SER A 234 40.10 -14.19 -19.57
CA SER A 234 40.92 -13.10 -19.04
C SER A 234 40.43 -11.74 -19.50
N GLU A 235 40.07 -11.57 -20.78
CA GLU A 235 39.47 -10.34 -21.30
C GLU A 235 38.11 -10.04 -20.64
N LEU A 236 37.27 -11.06 -20.49
CA LEU A 236 35.98 -10.90 -19.81
C LEU A 236 36.14 -10.48 -18.36
N MET A 237 37.10 -11.07 -17.65
CA MET A 237 37.43 -10.72 -16.27
C MET A 237 37.94 -9.27 -16.17
N ALA A 238 38.85 -8.88 -17.05
CA ALA A 238 39.37 -7.51 -17.10
C ALA A 238 38.26 -6.49 -17.39
N PHE A 239 37.34 -6.81 -18.30
CA PHE A 239 36.18 -5.96 -18.59
C PHE A 239 35.29 -5.76 -17.36
N TYR A 240 34.94 -6.83 -16.64
CA TYR A 240 34.10 -6.70 -15.44
C TYR A 240 34.80 -5.98 -14.29
N HIS A 241 36.12 -6.12 -14.15
CA HIS A 241 36.89 -5.31 -13.19
C HIS A 241 36.87 -3.83 -13.56
N LEU A 242 37.06 -3.49 -14.84
CA LEU A 242 36.97 -2.11 -15.31
C LEU A 242 35.59 -1.53 -15.03
N MET A 243 34.52 -2.26 -15.36
CA MET A 243 33.15 -1.84 -15.08
C MET A 243 32.89 -1.68 -13.58
N GLY A 244 33.42 -2.59 -12.75
CA GLY A 244 33.33 -2.50 -11.30
C GLY A 244 33.99 -1.23 -10.75
N ASN A 245 35.19 -0.90 -11.25
CA ASN A 245 35.92 0.31 -10.86
C ASN A 245 35.17 1.58 -11.28
N ILE A 246 34.71 1.66 -12.54
CA ILE A 246 33.92 2.80 -13.02
C ILE A 246 32.66 3.00 -12.18
N CYS A 247 31.94 1.91 -11.90
CA CYS A 247 30.75 1.96 -11.05
C CYS A 247 31.08 2.43 -9.62
N GLY A 248 32.19 1.94 -9.04
CA GLY A 248 32.68 2.36 -7.73
C GLY A 248 32.98 3.85 -7.69
N GLU A 249 33.75 4.36 -8.66
CA GLU A 249 34.07 5.78 -8.76
C GLU A 249 32.83 6.67 -8.89
N VAL A 250 31.85 6.26 -9.71
CA VAL A 250 30.59 6.99 -9.87
C VAL A 250 29.78 6.96 -8.58
N LEU A 251 29.74 5.82 -7.89
CA LEU A 251 29.04 5.67 -6.63
C LEU A 251 29.67 6.54 -5.54
N ASP A 252 31.00 6.51 -5.41
CA ASP A 252 31.74 7.32 -4.43
C ASP A 252 31.56 8.82 -4.69
N ARG A 253 31.58 9.26 -5.96
CA ARG A 253 31.27 10.66 -6.31
C ARG A 253 29.85 11.06 -5.94
N LYS A 254 28.86 10.19 -6.13
CA LYS A 254 27.48 10.46 -5.70
C LYS A 254 27.36 10.55 -4.17
N LEU A 255 28.06 9.68 -3.46
CA LEU A 255 28.09 9.69 -2.00
C LEU A 255 28.78 10.94 -1.46
N GLN A 256 29.92 11.37 -2.04
CA GLN A 256 30.64 12.59 -1.66
C GLN A 256 29.93 13.87 -2.10
N GLY A 257 29.20 13.85 -3.22
CA GLY A 257 28.36 14.95 -3.66
C GLY A 257 27.25 15.29 -2.66
N ASN A 258 26.65 14.26 -2.04
CA ASN A 258 25.65 14.45 -0.97
C ASN A 258 26.25 15.01 0.34
N VAL A 259 27.54 14.76 0.63
CA VAL A 259 28.20 15.30 1.84
C VAL A 259 28.51 16.79 1.68
N ASN A 260 28.83 17.25 0.47
CA ASN A 260 29.12 18.67 0.20
C ASN A 260 27.87 19.57 0.11
N GLU A 261 26.67 19.01 -0.07
CA GLU A 261 25.42 19.77 0.12
C GLU A 261 25.12 19.98 1.61
N CYS A 262 25.50 19.04 2.49
CA CYS A 262 25.26 19.15 3.95
C CYS A 262 26.18 20.19 4.64
N LEU A 263 27.36 20.49 4.08
CA LEU A 263 28.31 21.48 4.62
C LEU A 263 28.13 22.91 4.08
N ARG A 264 27.19 23.15 3.16
CA ARG A 264 26.85 24.50 2.69
C ARG A 264 25.75 25.19 3.51
N ASP A 265 25.11 24.44 4.40
CA ASP A 265 24.04 24.92 5.29
C ASP A 265 24.51 25.10 6.76
N LEU A 266 25.82 25.19 7.00
CA LEU A 266 26.46 25.61 8.25
C LEU A 266 27.21 26.94 8.04
#